data_AF-A0A536XDG8-F1
#
_entry.id   AF-A0A536XDG8-F1
#
_cell.length_a   1.000
_cell.length_b   1.000
_cell.length_c   1.000
_cell.angle_alpha   90.00
_cell.angle_beta   90.00
_cell.angle_gamma   90.00
#
_symmetry.space_group_name_H-M   'P 1'
#
loop_
_entity.id
_entity.type
_entity.pdbx_description
1 polymer ?
#
loop_
_entity_poly.entity_id
_entity_poly.type
_entity_poly.pdbx_seq_one_letter_code
_entity_poly.pdbx_strand_id
1 'polypeptide(L)' 'MAELLTLRGRNALSPFRVAKLLSSLAGSQVHAITADFWHFVQSSHPLEASERQTLDRLLSYGAHTAQHEDKGELLLV' A
#
# COMPACT_ATOMS: atom_id res chain seq x y z
N MET A 1 20.68 5.21 16.44
CA MET A 1 20.89 4.56 15.13
C MET A 1 19.71 4.91 14.26
N ALA A 2 19.91 5.16 12.97
CA ALA A 2 18.81 5.44 12.06
C ALA A 2 17.89 4.21 11.94
N GLU A 3 16.59 4.44 11.83
CA GLU A 3 15.55 3.42 11.71
C GLU A 3 14.91 3.51 10.32
N LEU A 4 14.70 2.37 9.66
CA LEU A 4 13.95 2.30 8.41
C LEU A 4 12.66 1.52 8.66
N LEU A 5 11.53 2.18 8.45
CA LEU A 5 10.20 1.62 8.61
C LEU A 5 9.56 1.39 7.25
N THR A 6 8.91 0.24 7.08
CA THR A 6 8.10 -0.08 5.89
C THR A 6 6.67 -0.28 6.35
N LEU A 7 5.78 0.61 5.91
CA LEU A 7 4.40 0.69 6.39
C LEU A 7 3.44 0.55 5.20
N ARG A 8 2.55 -0.44 5.26
CA ARG A 8 1.50 -0.63 4.25
C ARG A 8 0.38 0.39 4.47
N GLY A 9 0.09 1.16 3.45
CA GLY A 9 -0.98 2.14 3.38
C GLY A 9 -2.30 1.52 2.90
N ARG A 10 -3.17 2.37 2.35
CA ARG A 10 -4.49 1.97 1.82
C ARG A 10 -4.43 1.65 0.32
N ASN A 11 -5.54 1.14 -0.21
CA ASN A 11 -5.67 0.82 -1.63
C ASN A 11 -5.40 2.05 -2.50
N ALA A 12 -4.51 1.86 -3.47
CA ALA A 12 -4.05 2.90 -4.39
C ALA A 12 -4.98 3.07 -5.59
N LEU A 13 -5.85 2.10 -5.88
CA LEU A 13 -6.68 2.06 -7.07
C LEU A 13 -8.17 1.97 -6.73
N SER A 14 -8.96 2.82 -7.38
CA SER A 14 -10.42 2.69 -7.35
C SER A 14 -10.89 1.48 -8.16
N PRO A 15 -12.09 0.92 -7.89
CA PRO A 15 -12.64 -0.19 -8.67
C PRO A 15 -12.69 0.08 -10.18
N PHE A 16 -12.97 1.32 -10.57
CA PHE A 16 -12.97 1.75 -11.97
C PHE A 16 -11.57 1.64 -12.61
N ARG A 17 -10.50 2.04 -11.90
CA ARG A 17 -9.13 1.90 -12.40
C ARG A 17 -8.71 0.44 -12.51
N VAL A 18 -9.06 -0.39 -11.52
CA VAL A 18 -8.79 -1.84 -11.56
C VAL A 18 -9.44 -2.47 -12.80
N ALA A 19 -10.72 -2.18 -13.04
CA ALA A 19 -11.43 -2.69 -14.22
C ALA A 19 -10.75 -2.25 -15.53
N LYS A 20 -10.33 -0.97 -15.63
CA LYS A 20 -9.63 -0.47 -16.81
C LYS A 20 -8.28 -1.16 -17.06
N LEU A 21 -7.50 -1.42 -16.00
CA LEU A 21 -6.23 -2.12 -16.10
C LEU A 21 -6.42 -3.58 -16.51
N LEU A 22 -7.37 -4.29 -15.90
CA LEU A 22 -7.71 -5.66 -16.29
C LEU A 22 -8.14 -5.74 -17.76
N SER A 23 -8.95 -4.80 -18.24
CA SER A 23 -9.32 -4.72 -19.66
C SER A 23 -8.11 -4.47 -20.57
N SER A 24 -7.12 -3.68 -20.14
CA SER A 24 -5.89 -3.46 -20.92
C SER A 24 -4.96 -4.67 -20.96
N LEU A 25 -5.09 -5.57 -20.00
CA LEU A 25 -4.34 -6.83 -19.89
C LEU A 25 -5.13 -8.03 -20.46
N ALA A 26 -6.17 -7.77 -21.26
CA ALA A 26 -6.94 -8.80 -21.92
C ALA A 26 -6.04 -9.69 -22.79
N GLY A 27 -6.11 -11.01 -22.56
CA GLY A 27 -5.24 -12.00 -23.21
C GLY A 27 -4.01 -12.44 -22.40
N SER A 28 -3.74 -11.79 -21.26
CA SER A 28 -2.77 -12.30 -20.28
C SER A 28 -3.41 -13.31 -19.31
N GLN A 29 -2.59 -13.95 -18.47
CA GLN A 29 -3.04 -14.81 -17.37
C GLN A 29 -3.38 -14.04 -16.08
N VAL A 30 -3.46 -12.69 -16.15
CA VAL A 30 -3.77 -11.86 -14.99
C VAL A 30 -5.28 -11.78 -14.79
N HIS A 31 -5.77 -12.36 -13.69
CA HIS A 31 -7.21 -12.44 -13.40
C HIS A 31 -7.68 -11.44 -12.34
N ALA A 32 -6.78 -10.89 -11.53
CA ALA A 32 -7.08 -9.93 -10.49
C ALA A 32 -5.88 -8.99 -10.28
N ILE A 33 -6.17 -7.74 -9.90
CA ILE A 33 -5.15 -6.74 -9.55
C ILE A 33 -5.59 -6.06 -8.26
N THR A 34 -4.69 -6.05 -7.30
CA THR A 34 -4.78 -5.24 -6.08
C THR A 34 -3.56 -4.34 -6.03
N ALA A 35 -3.68 -3.18 -5.40
CA ALA A 35 -2.58 -2.25 -5.26
C ALA A 35 -2.77 -1.46 -3.97
N ASP A 36 -1.74 -1.43 -3.13
CA ASP A 36 -1.72 -0.64 -1.92
C ASP A 36 -0.56 0.35 -1.96
N PHE A 37 -0.75 1.51 -1.35
CA PHE A 37 0.37 2.40 -1.07
C PHE A 37 1.34 1.73 -0.10
N TRP A 38 2.64 1.92 -0.31
CA TRP A 38 3.69 1.55 0.63
C TRP A 38 4.46 2.81 1.02
N HIS A 39 4.71 2.97 2.32
CA HIS A 39 5.43 4.09 2.88
C HIS A 39 6.75 3.61 3.47
N PHE A 40 7.85 4.15 2.94
CA PHE A 40 9.19 3.91 3.45
C PHE A 40 9.64 5.15 4.20
N VAL A 41 9.87 5.01 5.50
CA VAL A 41 10.21 6.13 6.38
C VAL A 41 11.58 5.86 6.97
N GLN A 42 12.54 6.72 6.65
CA GLN A 42 13.85 6.70 7.28
C GLN A 42 13.89 7.77 8.38
N SER A 43 14.03 7.33 9.62
CA SER A 43 14.22 8.21 10.78
C SER A 43 15.67 8.22 11.21
N SER A 44 16.17 9.37 11.67
CA SER A 44 17.55 9.51 12.17
C SER A 44 17.77 8.83 13.53
N HIS A 45 16.68 8.58 14.26
CA HIS A 45 16.63 7.87 15.53
C HIS A 45 15.41 6.94 15.57
N PRO A 46 15.38 5.94 16.47
CA PRO A 46 14.17 5.15 16.70
C PRO A 46 13.02 6.05 17.10
N LEU A 47 11.82 5.79 16.57
CA LEU A 47 10.62 6.55 16.95
C LEU A 47 10.10 6.09 18.31
N GLU A 48 9.86 7.05 19.20
CA GLU A 48 9.17 6.79 20.46
C GLU A 48 7.69 6.44 20.21
N ALA A 49 7.03 5.82 21.19
CA ALA A 49 5.65 5.34 21.03
C ALA A 49 4.66 6.43 20.59
N SER A 50 4.83 7.66 21.10
CA SER A 50 3.99 8.82 20.75
C SER A 50 4.24 9.32 19.32
N GLU A 51 5.51 9.30 18.87
CA GLU A 51 5.92 9.67 17.52
C GLU A 51 5.40 8.65 16.50
N ARG A 52 5.53 7.36 16.84
CA ARG A 52 4.95 6.28 16.04
C ARG A 52 3.43 6.41 15.89
N GLN A 53 2.73 6.70 16.98
CA GLN A 53 1.27 6.91 16.93
C GLN A 53 0.87 8.14 16.09
N THR A 54 1.75 9.14 16.03
CA THR A 54 1.54 10.33 15.19
C THR A 54 1.77 9.97 13.72
N LEU A 55 2.84 9.24 13.42
CA LEU A 55 3.13 8.73 12.08
C LEU A 55 1.99 7.88 11.54
N ASP A 56 1.48 6.93 12.33
CA ASP A 56 0.37 6.06 11.94
C ASP A 56 -0.91 6.88 11.62
N ARG A 57 -1.14 7.98 12.33
CA ARG A 57 -2.25 8.92 12.05
C ARG A 57 -2.04 9.72 10.78
N LEU A 58 -0.82 10.22 10.53
CA LEU A 58 -0.49 10.94 9.29
C LEU A 58 -0.65 10.03 8.06
N LEU A 59 -0.32 8.75 8.18
CA LEU A 59 -0.45 7.76 7.11
C LEU A 59 -1.86 7.16 7.01
N SER A 60 -2.77 7.49 7.92
CA SER A 60 -4.17 7.06 7.89
C SER A 60 -5.03 8.01 7.04
N TYR A 61 -4.82 8.01 5.73
CA TYR A 61 -5.62 8.78 4.77
C TYR A 61 -6.33 7.89 3.74
N GLY A 62 -7.34 8.45 3.06
CA GLY A 62 -8.11 7.75 2.02
C GLY A 62 -9.23 6.84 2.54
N ALA A 63 -9.99 6.28 1.61
CA ALA A 63 -11.13 5.41 1.93
C ALA A 63 -10.68 4.10 2.59
N HIS A 64 -11.44 3.64 3.59
CA HIS A 64 -11.24 2.32 4.16
C HIS A 64 -11.37 1.28 3.07
N THR A 65 -10.30 0.53 2.85
CA THR A 65 -10.31 -0.60 1.93
C THR A 65 -10.17 -1.87 2.76
N ALA A 66 -11.01 -2.86 2.47
CA ALA A 66 -10.87 -4.18 3.04
C ALA A 66 -9.48 -4.74 2.67
N GLN A 67 -8.81 -5.38 3.62
CA GLN A 67 -7.62 -6.15 3.31
C GLN A 67 -8.00 -7.24 2.30
N HIS A 68 -7.31 -7.25 1.17
CA HIS A 68 -7.39 -8.31 0.18
C HIS A 68 -6.39 -9.40 0.55
N GLU A 69 -6.70 -10.66 0.26
CA GLU A 69 -5.68 -11.71 0.37
C GLU A 69 -4.55 -11.43 -0.64
N ASP A 70 -3.30 -11.45 -0.16
CA ASP A 70 -2.10 -11.31 -0.98
C ASP A 70 -1.83 -12.61 -1.78
N LYS A 71 -2.79 -13.01 -2.62
CA LYS A 71 -2.67 -14.15 -3.52
C LYS A 71 -2.21 -13.65 -4.88
N GLY A 72 -0.92 -13.80 -5.16
CA GLY A 72 -0.32 -13.41 -6.43
C GLY A 72 1.15 -13.04 -6.29
N GLU A 73 1.65 -12.28 -7.26
CA GLU A 73 3.01 -11.75 -7.27
C GLU A 73 2.98 -10.27 -6.86
N LEU A 74 3.80 -9.88 -5.88
CA LEU A 74 3.94 -8.50 -5.45
C LEU A 74 4.94 -7.78 -6.37
N LEU A 75 4.49 -6.73 -7.02
CA LEU A 75 5.33 -5.80 -7.75
C LEU A 75 5.38 -4.46 -7.00
N LEU A 76 6.57 -4.08 -6.53
CA LEU A 76 6.81 -2.75 -5.96
C LEU A 76 7.27 -1.82 -7.09
N VAL A 77 6.44 -0.83 -7.42
CA VAL A 77 6.64 0.11 -8.53
C VAL A 77 6.80 1.54 -8.06
#